data_AF-A0A167KS78-F1
#
_entry.id   AF-A0A167KS78-F1
#
_cell.length_a   1.000
_cell.length_b   1.000
_cell.length_c   1.000
_cell.angle_alpha   90.00
_cell.angle_beta   90.00
_cell.angle_gamma   90.00
#
_symmetry.space_group_name_H-M   'P 1'
#
loop_
_entity.id
_entity.type
_entity.pdbx_description
1 polymer ?
#
loop_
_entity_poly.entity_id
_entity_poly.type
_entity_poly.pdbx_seq_one_letter_code
_entity_poly.pdbx_strand_id
1 'polypeptide(L)'
;MKLTTIEQRLIGCLLEKETTTPDQYPLSLNALTNACNQKSNREPVLSLTEADVLDGLEQLKTQRLVMSDEALSGRVTKYTHRFCNTEFSSLQLDEQQRAIICLLLLRGPQTPGELRTRSGRLAEFGNVSDVEAALNKLQEQELVIKLEREPGKRESRYQHLFGDAPTAQATPQADINHPNELNSLLEEINQLKAELKVIKQHLGL
;
A
#
# COMPACT_ATOMS: atom_id res chain seq x y z
N MET A 1 -11.06 10.14 -2.94
CA MET A 1 -11.31 8.77 -2.41
C MET A 1 -10.28 8.50 -1.34
N LYS A 2 -10.64 7.83 -0.24
CA LYS A 2 -9.71 7.49 0.83
C LYS A 2 -9.82 5.99 1.12
N LEU A 3 -8.74 5.27 0.85
CA LEU A 3 -8.63 3.83 1.00
C LEU A 3 -7.66 3.52 2.15
N THR A 4 -8.01 2.56 2.99
CA THR A 4 -7.10 1.95 3.96
C THR A 4 -6.00 1.14 3.26
N THR A 5 -4.95 0.77 3.99
CA THR A 5 -3.85 -0.05 3.44
C THR A 5 -4.33 -1.40 2.89
N ILE A 6 -5.32 -2.04 3.54
CA ILE A 6 -5.89 -3.30 3.08
C ILE A 6 -6.68 -3.08 1.79
N GLU A 7 -7.53 -2.05 1.74
CA GLU A 7 -8.32 -1.72 0.55
C GLU A 7 -7.42 -1.38 -0.66
N GLN A 8 -6.35 -0.61 -0.44
CA GLN A 8 -5.35 -0.32 -1.47
C GLN A 8 -4.70 -1.61 -1.99
N ARG A 9 -4.36 -2.54 -1.10
CA ARG A 9 -3.80 -3.84 -1.47
C ARG A 9 -4.79 -4.65 -2.31
N LEU A 10 -6.05 -4.70 -1.91
CA LEU A 10 -7.11 -5.44 -2.62
C LEU A 10 -7.30 -4.90 -4.03
N ILE A 11 -7.45 -3.58 -4.18
CA ILE A 11 -7.59 -2.94 -5.50
C ILE A 11 -6.34 -3.17 -6.35
N GLY A 12 -5.15 -2.96 -5.78
CA GLY A 12 -3.89 -3.21 -6.48
C GLY A 12 -3.79 -4.65 -6.99
N CYS A 13 -4.19 -5.65 -6.19
CA CYS A 13 -4.19 -7.05 -6.60
C CYS A 13 -5.21 -7.34 -7.70
N LEU A 14 -6.42 -6.78 -7.63
CA LEU A 14 -7.42 -6.96 -8.69
C LEU A 14 -6.94 -6.35 -10.02
N LEU A 15 -6.38 -5.12 -9.99
CA LEU A 15 -5.80 -4.46 -11.16
C LEU A 15 -4.63 -5.26 -11.76
N GLU A 16 -3.74 -5.76 -10.91
CA GLU A 16 -2.60 -6.58 -11.35
C GLU A 16 -3.08 -7.86 -12.04
N LYS A 17 -4.01 -8.59 -11.43
CA LYS A 17 -4.43 -9.90 -11.93
C LYS A 17 -5.35 -9.82 -13.14
N GLU A 18 -6.14 -8.77 -13.29
CA GLU A 18 -6.90 -8.53 -14.51
C GLU A 18 -5.97 -8.42 -15.74
N THR A 19 -4.80 -7.78 -15.60
CA THR A 19 -3.85 -7.64 -16.71
C THR A 19 -2.95 -8.86 -16.88
N THR A 20 -2.38 -9.35 -15.77
CA THR A 20 -1.29 -10.33 -15.83
C THR A 20 -1.76 -11.78 -15.88
N THR A 21 -2.99 -12.05 -15.44
CA THR A 21 -3.60 -13.38 -15.40
C THR A 21 -5.10 -13.30 -15.72
N PRO A 22 -5.47 -12.80 -16.93
CA PRO A 22 -6.86 -12.57 -17.31
C PRO A 22 -7.70 -13.86 -17.30
N ASP A 23 -7.05 -15.01 -17.52
CA ASP A 23 -7.62 -16.36 -17.42
C ASP A 23 -8.09 -16.73 -16.00
N GLN A 24 -7.53 -16.10 -14.97
CA GLN A 24 -7.92 -16.31 -13.57
C GLN A 24 -8.85 -15.22 -13.03
N TYR A 25 -9.04 -14.13 -13.78
CA TYR A 25 -9.89 -13.00 -13.40
C TYR A 25 -11.31 -13.21 -13.96
N PRO A 26 -12.37 -13.03 -13.16
CA PRO A 26 -12.40 -12.49 -11.79
C PRO A 26 -11.93 -13.45 -10.69
N LEU A 27 -11.39 -12.87 -9.61
CA LEU A 27 -10.74 -13.63 -8.54
C LEU A 27 -11.76 -14.17 -7.52
N SER A 28 -11.55 -15.38 -7.00
CA SER A 28 -12.25 -15.84 -5.79
C SER A 28 -11.61 -15.24 -4.54
N LEU A 29 -12.27 -15.36 -3.39
CA LEU A 29 -11.72 -14.91 -2.10
C LEU A 29 -10.33 -15.48 -1.80
N ASN A 30 -10.14 -16.79 -1.95
CA ASN A 30 -8.86 -17.45 -1.73
C ASN A 30 -7.79 -16.95 -2.73
N ALA A 31 -8.14 -16.80 -4.02
CA ALA A 31 -7.20 -16.27 -5.01
C ALA A 31 -6.75 -14.84 -4.69
N LEU A 32 -7.68 -13.99 -4.26
CA LEU A 32 -7.39 -12.61 -3.86
C LEU A 32 -6.54 -12.56 -2.58
N THR A 33 -6.85 -13.39 -1.59
CA THR A 33 -6.06 -13.50 -0.34
C THR A 33 -4.61 -13.90 -0.64
N ASN A 34 -4.42 -14.91 -1.49
CA ASN A 34 -3.09 -15.32 -1.95
C ASN A 34 -2.38 -14.19 -2.72
N ALA A 35 -3.10 -13.44 -3.57
CA ALA A 35 -2.54 -12.30 -4.28
C ALA A 35 -2.11 -11.17 -3.32
N CYS A 36 -2.85 -10.92 -2.25
CA CYS A 36 -2.52 -9.91 -1.25
C CYS A 36 -1.25 -10.24 -0.47
N ASN A 37 -1.06 -11.53 -0.18
CA ASN A 37 0.02 -12.07 0.66
C ASN A 37 1.25 -12.54 -0.14
N GLN A 38 1.34 -12.22 -1.44
CA GLN A 38 2.52 -12.58 -2.24
C GLN A 38 3.79 -11.97 -1.64
N LYS A 39 4.88 -12.77 -1.60
CA LYS A 39 6.18 -12.31 -1.10
C LYS A 39 6.92 -11.41 -2.09
N SER A 40 6.60 -11.51 -3.38
CA SER A 40 7.16 -10.68 -4.44
C SER A 40 6.16 -9.60 -4.85
N ASN A 41 6.69 -8.47 -5.34
CA ASN A 41 5.89 -7.35 -5.82
C ASN A 41 4.89 -6.78 -4.80
N ARG A 42 5.18 -6.93 -3.50
CA ARG A 42 4.40 -6.37 -2.39
C ARG A 42 5.35 -5.69 -1.42
N GLU A 43 5.11 -4.42 -1.16
CA GLU A 43 5.83 -3.65 -0.14
C GLU A 43 4.79 -2.81 0.63
N PRO A 44 4.53 -3.11 1.92
CA PRO A 44 5.05 -4.22 2.72
C PRO A 44 4.44 -5.58 2.34
N VAL A 45 5.13 -6.67 2.66
CA VAL A 45 4.53 -8.02 2.60
C VAL A 45 3.52 -8.13 3.74
N LEU A 46 2.31 -8.56 3.43
CA LEU A 46 1.24 -8.71 4.42
C LEU A 46 0.95 -10.20 4.66
N SER A 47 0.22 -10.47 5.74
CA SER A 47 -0.29 -11.79 6.10
C SER A 47 -1.76 -11.68 6.50
N LEU A 48 -2.59 -11.28 5.54
CA LEU A 48 -4.03 -11.12 5.72
C LEU A 48 -4.72 -12.48 5.81
N THR A 49 -5.68 -12.61 6.72
CA THR A 49 -6.62 -13.73 6.75
C THR A 49 -7.73 -13.53 5.71
N GLU A 50 -8.47 -14.60 5.39
CA GLU A 50 -9.64 -14.48 4.51
C GLU A 50 -10.71 -13.56 5.12
N ALA A 51 -10.82 -13.50 6.45
CA ALA A 51 -11.73 -12.59 7.14
C ALA A 51 -11.34 -11.12 6.92
N ASP A 52 -10.05 -10.78 7.07
CA ASP A 52 -9.55 -9.41 6.82
C ASP A 52 -9.83 -8.97 5.37
N VAL A 53 -9.69 -9.90 4.42
CA VAL A 53 -9.96 -9.68 3.00
C VAL A 53 -11.45 -9.48 2.75
N LEU A 54 -12.32 -10.30 3.35
CA LEU A 54 -13.77 -10.14 3.26
C LEU A 54 -14.23 -8.79 3.82
N ASP A 55 -13.74 -8.40 5.00
CA ASP A 55 -14.09 -7.13 5.61
C ASP A 55 -13.69 -5.96 4.70
N GLY A 56 -12.49 -5.99 4.12
CA GLY A 56 -12.04 -5.00 3.13
C GLY A 56 -12.89 -5.00 1.85
N LEU A 57 -13.30 -6.16 1.36
CA LEU A 57 -14.17 -6.28 0.19
C LEU A 57 -15.57 -5.69 0.44
N GLU A 58 -16.15 -5.88 1.61
CA GLU A 58 -17.45 -5.30 1.95
C GLU A 58 -17.39 -3.76 2.02
N GLN A 59 -16.30 -3.20 2.54
CA GLN A 59 -16.08 -1.75 2.50
C GLN A 59 -15.94 -1.24 1.06
N LEU A 60 -15.15 -1.93 0.22
CA LEU A 60 -14.97 -1.57 -1.19
C LEU A 60 -16.28 -1.70 -2.00
N LYS A 61 -17.12 -2.69 -1.70
CA LYS A 61 -18.46 -2.84 -2.30
C LYS A 61 -19.36 -1.67 -1.93
N THR A 62 -19.34 -1.24 -0.67
CA THR A 62 -20.09 -0.07 -0.20
C THR A 62 -19.63 1.20 -0.92
N GLN A 63 -18.33 1.33 -1.18
CA GLN A 63 -17.74 2.41 -1.98
C GLN A 63 -17.94 2.25 -3.50
N ARG A 64 -18.57 1.16 -3.96
CA ARG A 64 -18.79 0.80 -5.37
C ARG A 64 -17.50 0.62 -6.18
N LEU A 65 -16.41 0.26 -5.51
CA LEU A 65 -15.09 0.02 -6.09
C LEU A 65 -14.82 -1.42 -6.47
N VAL A 66 -15.64 -2.35 -5.98
CA VAL A 66 -15.58 -3.78 -6.27
C VAL A 66 -17.00 -4.29 -6.50
N MET A 67 -17.17 -5.23 -7.43
CA MET A 67 -18.39 -6.04 -7.52
C MET A 67 -18.10 -7.49 -7.17
N SER A 68 -19.15 -8.15 -6.72
CA SER A 68 -19.17 -9.58 -6.49
C SER A 68 -20.21 -10.23 -7.39
N ASP A 69 -19.77 -11.12 -8.28
CA ASP A 69 -20.64 -11.90 -9.13
C ASP A 69 -20.81 -13.30 -8.54
N GLU A 70 -22.03 -13.60 -8.08
CA GLU A 70 -22.40 -14.93 -7.58
C GLU A 70 -22.87 -15.88 -8.71
N ALA A 71 -23.26 -15.31 -9.86
CA ALA A 71 -24.00 -16.00 -10.90
C ALA A 71 -23.14 -16.60 -12.03
N LEU A 72 -21.87 -16.21 -12.18
CA LEU A 72 -21.10 -16.51 -13.41
C LEU A 72 -20.51 -17.93 -13.48
N SER A 73 -20.28 -18.64 -12.36
CA SER A 73 -19.56 -19.93 -12.40
C SER A 73 -19.66 -20.78 -11.12
N GLY A 74 -20.88 -21.13 -10.69
CA GLY A 74 -21.10 -22.22 -9.72
C GLY A 74 -20.57 -21.97 -8.30
N ARG A 75 -21.47 -21.60 -7.38
CA ARG A 75 -21.33 -21.53 -5.90
C ARG A 75 -20.23 -20.61 -5.33
N VAL A 76 -19.16 -20.30 -6.06
CA VAL A 76 -18.02 -19.51 -5.54
C VAL A 76 -18.14 -18.07 -6.00
N THR A 77 -18.30 -17.15 -5.05
CA THR A 77 -18.31 -15.71 -5.30
C THR A 77 -17.00 -15.25 -5.93
N LYS A 78 -17.12 -14.48 -7.01
CA LYS A 78 -15.99 -13.89 -7.73
C LYS A 78 -16.02 -12.37 -7.62
N TYR A 79 -14.85 -11.75 -7.55
CA TYR A 79 -14.69 -10.32 -7.34
C TYR A 79 -14.02 -9.63 -8.54
N THR A 80 -14.62 -8.54 -9.00
CA THR A 80 -14.10 -7.64 -10.04
C THR A 80 -13.89 -6.24 -9.46
N HIS A 81 -12.86 -5.53 -9.91
CA HIS A 81 -12.72 -4.10 -9.57
C HIS A 81 -13.66 -3.25 -10.44
N ARG A 82 -14.04 -2.10 -9.90
CA ARG A 82 -14.70 -0.97 -10.57
C ARG A 82 -13.91 0.32 -10.42
N PHE A 83 -12.63 0.20 -10.06
CA PHE A 83 -11.79 1.31 -9.67
C PHE A 83 -11.48 2.28 -10.82
N CYS A 84 -11.25 1.74 -12.02
CA CYS A 84 -11.00 2.53 -13.22
C CYS A 84 -11.55 1.84 -14.46
N ASN A 85 -11.79 2.59 -15.53
CA ASN A 85 -12.10 2.06 -16.88
C ASN A 85 -13.33 1.14 -16.96
N THR A 86 -14.30 1.34 -16.06
CA THR A 86 -15.61 0.66 -16.11
C THR A 86 -16.71 1.65 -16.47
N GLU A 87 -17.87 1.16 -16.92
CA GLU A 87 -19.01 1.99 -17.39
C GLU A 87 -19.44 3.08 -16.41
N PHE A 88 -19.27 2.83 -15.10
CA PHE A 88 -19.68 3.74 -14.03
C PHE A 88 -18.49 4.31 -13.25
N SER A 89 -17.26 4.08 -13.70
CA SER A 89 -16.07 4.67 -13.10
C SER A 89 -15.86 6.09 -13.63
N SER A 90 -15.73 7.04 -12.70
CA SER A 90 -15.27 8.40 -13.02
C SER A 90 -13.80 8.44 -13.42
N LEU A 91 -13.01 7.47 -12.95
CA LEU A 91 -11.59 7.36 -13.23
C LEU A 91 -11.36 6.61 -14.54
N GLN A 92 -10.77 7.31 -15.51
CA GLN A 92 -10.38 6.77 -16.81
C GLN A 92 -8.86 6.92 -16.96
N LEU A 93 -8.17 5.80 -17.03
CA LEU A 93 -6.72 5.69 -17.08
C LEU A 93 -6.33 4.92 -18.33
N ASP A 94 -5.33 5.40 -19.06
CA ASP A 94 -4.69 4.57 -20.08
C ASP A 94 -3.92 3.39 -19.45
N GLU A 95 -3.42 2.48 -20.28
CA GLU A 95 -2.71 1.26 -19.83
C GLU A 95 -1.48 1.59 -18.96
N GLN A 96 -0.71 2.61 -19.37
CA GLN A 96 0.50 3.04 -18.68
C GLN A 96 0.18 3.70 -17.32
N GLN A 97 -0.81 4.57 -17.29
CA GLN A 97 -1.33 5.21 -16.09
C GLN A 97 -1.86 4.16 -15.10
N ARG A 98 -2.66 3.21 -15.57
CA ARG A 98 -3.19 2.11 -14.75
C ARG A 98 -2.07 1.24 -14.20
N ALA A 99 -1.04 0.94 -14.99
CA ALA A 99 0.14 0.20 -14.53
C ALA A 99 0.90 0.94 -13.41
N ILE A 100 1.11 2.25 -13.56
CA ILE A 100 1.75 3.07 -12.53
C ILE A 100 0.94 3.05 -11.24
N ILE A 101 -0.38 3.32 -11.30
CA ILE A 101 -1.23 3.31 -10.11
C ILE A 101 -1.24 1.94 -9.44
N CYS A 102 -1.33 0.85 -10.21
CA CYS A 102 -1.25 -0.51 -9.69
C CYS A 102 0.06 -0.75 -8.90
N LEU A 103 1.21 -0.35 -9.47
CA LEU A 103 2.50 -0.49 -8.79
C LEU A 103 2.60 0.35 -7.53
N LEU A 104 2.10 1.59 -7.55
CA LEU A 104 2.13 2.48 -6.38
C LEU A 104 1.24 1.94 -5.25
N LEU A 105 0.07 1.38 -5.56
CA LEU A 105 -0.81 0.75 -4.56
C LEU A 105 -0.18 -0.50 -3.93
N LEU A 106 0.58 -1.28 -4.72
CA LEU A 106 1.16 -2.53 -4.26
C LEU A 106 2.51 -2.38 -3.54
N ARG A 107 3.27 -1.32 -3.86
CA ARG A 107 4.66 -1.17 -3.42
C ARG A 107 5.01 0.23 -2.87
N GLY A 108 4.03 1.12 -2.73
CA GLY A 108 4.25 2.47 -2.22
C GLY A 108 5.07 3.37 -3.15
N PRO A 109 5.73 4.41 -2.60
CA PRO A 109 6.40 5.42 -3.40
C PRO A 109 7.58 4.87 -4.20
N GLN A 110 7.65 5.16 -5.49
CA GLN A 110 8.68 4.64 -6.41
C GLN A 110 9.23 5.73 -7.33
N THR A 111 10.48 5.56 -7.81
CA THR A 111 11.04 6.47 -8.83
C THR A 111 10.55 6.09 -10.24
N PRO A 112 10.63 6.99 -11.23
CA PRO A 112 10.30 6.68 -12.62
C PRO A 112 11.10 5.48 -13.17
N GLY A 113 12.38 5.37 -12.82
CA GLY A 113 13.22 4.23 -13.20
C GLY A 113 12.72 2.90 -12.64
N GLU A 114 12.34 2.87 -11.36
CA GLU A 114 11.78 1.67 -10.73
C GLU A 114 10.45 1.26 -11.36
N LEU A 115 9.56 2.23 -11.60
CA LEU A 115 8.26 2.02 -12.23
C LEU A 115 8.43 1.38 -13.61
N ARG A 116 9.35 1.90 -14.43
CA ARG A 116 9.66 1.33 -15.76
C ARG A 116 10.08 -0.13 -15.68
N THR A 117 10.99 -0.46 -14.76
CA THR A 117 11.49 -1.84 -14.63
C THR A 117 10.42 -2.80 -14.11
N ARG A 118 9.52 -2.32 -13.25
CA ARG A 118 8.52 -3.14 -12.56
C ARG A 118 7.20 -3.28 -13.34
N SER A 119 6.94 -2.41 -14.31
CA SER A 119 5.69 -2.39 -15.07
C SER A 119 5.63 -3.39 -16.22
N GLY A 120 6.71 -4.11 -16.55
CA GLY A 120 6.84 -4.83 -17.83
C GLY A 120 5.78 -5.90 -18.15
N ARG A 121 5.02 -6.40 -17.16
CA ARG A 121 3.85 -7.29 -17.40
C ARG A 121 2.49 -6.58 -17.37
N LEU A 122 2.48 -5.31 -16.95
CA LEU A 122 1.29 -4.48 -16.80
C LEU A 122 1.12 -3.52 -17.97
N ALA A 123 2.21 -2.90 -18.42
CA ALA A 123 2.25 -1.99 -19.56
C ALA A 123 3.69 -1.83 -20.05
N GLU A 124 3.87 -1.64 -21.36
CA GLU A 124 5.16 -1.35 -21.95
C GLU A 124 5.47 0.16 -21.92
N PHE A 125 6.70 0.50 -21.53
CA PHE A 125 7.25 1.85 -21.62
C PHE A 125 8.54 1.81 -22.42
N GLY A 126 8.63 2.60 -23.50
CA GLY A 126 9.81 2.63 -24.35
C GLY A 126 11.02 3.16 -23.57
N ASN A 127 10.84 4.26 -22.86
CA ASN A 127 11.89 4.93 -22.10
C ASN A 127 11.37 5.51 -20.76
N VAL A 128 12.27 6.07 -19.95
CA VAL A 128 11.90 6.66 -18.65
C VAL A 128 11.10 7.96 -18.81
N SER A 129 11.33 8.73 -19.88
CA SER A 129 10.58 9.94 -20.18
C SER A 129 9.09 9.64 -20.46
N ASP A 130 8.77 8.47 -21.02
CA ASP A 130 7.37 8.03 -21.19
C ASP A 130 6.69 7.83 -19.82
N VAL A 131 7.41 7.27 -18.84
CA VAL A 131 6.91 7.12 -17.46
C VAL A 131 6.72 8.48 -16.81
N GLU A 132 7.68 9.41 -16.98
CA GLU A 132 7.55 10.77 -16.45
C GLU A 132 6.37 11.52 -17.08
N ALA A 133 6.13 11.36 -18.39
CA ALA A 133 4.99 11.95 -19.07
C ALA A 133 3.67 11.40 -18.53
N ALA A 134 3.57 10.09 -18.31
CA ALA A 134 2.39 9.46 -17.70
C ALA A 134 2.18 9.93 -16.25
N LEU A 135 3.25 10.04 -15.46
CA LEU A 135 3.22 10.58 -14.10
C LEU A 135 2.77 12.05 -14.05
N ASN A 136 3.22 12.88 -14.99
CA ASN A 136 2.81 14.27 -15.07
C ASN A 136 1.30 14.39 -15.33
N LYS A 137 0.76 13.59 -16.26
CA LYS A 137 -0.70 13.54 -16.48
C LYS A 137 -1.46 13.07 -15.23
N LEU A 138 -0.96 12.06 -14.54
CA LEU A 138 -1.56 11.59 -13.28
C LEU A 138 -1.49 12.65 -12.18
N GLN A 139 -0.45 13.48 -12.18
CA GLN A 139 -0.29 14.58 -11.22
C GLN A 139 -1.25 15.74 -11.53
N GLU A 140 -1.45 16.07 -12.81
CA GLU A 140 -2.47 17.03 -13.26
C GLU A 140 -3.89 16.60 -12.88
N GLN A 141 -4.14 15.28 -12.85
CA GLN A 141 -5.39 14.69 -12.37
C GLN A 141 -5.47 14.56 -10.84
N GLU A 142 -4.46 15.03 -10.11
CA GLU A 142 -4.38 14.94 -8.65
C GLU A 142 -4.44 13.50 -8.10
N LEU A 143 -3.93 12.53 -8.86
CA LEU A 143 -3.92 11.11 -8.47
C LEU A 143 -2.58 10.68 -7.87
N VAL A 144 -1.50 11.39 -8.22
CA VAL A 144 -0.16 11.17 -7.69
C VAL A 144 0.49 12.49 -7.30
N ILE A 145 1.44 12.42 -6.38
CA ILE A 145 2.28 13.55 -5.98
C ILE A 145 3.75 13.17 -6.10
N LYS A 146 4.55 14.11 -6.62
CA LYS A 146 6.02 14.02 -6.60
C LYS A 146 6.52 14.40 -5.22
N LEU A 147 7.21 13.48 -4.56
CA LEU A 147 7.81 13.71 -3.23
C LEU A 147 9.10 14.52 -3.35
N GLU A 148 9.47 15.17 -2.24
CA GLU A 148 10.77 15.81 -2.11
C GLU A 148 11.89 14.79 -2.31
N ARG A 149 13.01 15.26 -2.87
CA ARG A 149 14.14 14.40 -3.16
C ARG A 149 14.87 14.07 -1.87
N GLU A 150 15.08 12.78 -1.63
CA GLU A 150 15.96 12.33 -0.55
C GLU A 150 17.38 12.88 -0.77
N PRO A 151 18.08 13.33 0.30
CA PRO A 151 19.45 13.81 0.19
C PRO A 151 20.36 12.80 -0.52
N GLY A 152 21.07 13.25 -1.56
CA GLY A 152 21.98 12.41 -2.34
C GLY A 152 21.32 11.56 -3.45
N LYS A 153 19.99 11.58 -3.61
CA LYS A 153 19.30 10.91 -4.73
C LYS A 153 19.08 11.84 -5.91
N ARG A 154 19.28 11.31 -7.12
CA ARG A 154 19.09 12.05 -8.38
C ARG A 154 17.63 12.19 -8.79
N GLU A 155 16.80 11.22 -8.42
CA GLU A 155 15.40 11.12 -8.82
C GLU A 155 14.46 11.28 -7.61
N SER A 156 13.30 11.91 -7.82
CA SER A 156 12.21 11.94 -6.84
C SER A 156 11.39 10.65 -6.91
N ARG A 157 10.76 10.29 -5.80
CA ARG A 157 9.74 9.25 -5.74
C ARG A 157 8.35 9.86 -5.96
N TYR A 158 7.43 9.08 -6.47
CA TYR A 158 6.03 9.46 -6.66
C TYR A 158 5.15 8.60 -5.76
N GLN A 159 4.13 9.20 -5.15
CA GLN A 159 3.18 8.55 -4.25
C GLN A 159 1.76 8.74 -4.77
N HIS A 160 0.91 7.73 -4.67
CA HIS A 160 -0.51 7.85 -5.03
C HIS A 160 -1.29 8.60 -3.93
N LEU A 161 -2.41 9.23 -4.30
CA LEU A 161 -3.26 10.02 -3.40
C LEU A 161 -4.58 9.33 -3.02
N PHE A 162 -4.73 8.03 -3.32
CA PHE A 162 -5.90 7.24 -2.93
C PHE A 162 -5.93 6.80 -1.46
N GLY A 163 -4.83 7.00 -0.71
CA GLY A 163 -4.78 6.70 0.72
C GLY A 163 -5.15 7.89 1.58
N ASP A 164 -4.97 7.77 2.88
CA ASP A 164 -4.82 8.98 3.69
C ASP A 164 -3.67 9.82 3.16
N ALA A 165 -3.86 11.14 3.16
CA ALA A 165 -2.84 12.08 2.72
C ALA A 165 -1.53 11.69 3.41
N PRO A 166 -0.38 11.76 2.72
CA PRO A 166 0.88 11.60 3.40
C PRO A 166 0.88 12.64 4.52
N THR A 167 0.64 12.21 5.77
CA THR A 167 1.36 12.77 6.90
C THR A 167 2.77 12.73 6.38
N ALA A 168 3.30 13.91 6.02
CA ALA A 168 4.71 14.08 5.73
C ALA A 168 5.37 13.14 6.72
N GLN A 169 6.00 12.08 6.19
CA GLN A 169 6.78 11.23 7.05
C GLN A 169 7.80 12.22 7.59
N ALA A 170 7.53 12.72 8.79
CA ALA A 170 8.53 12.88 9.79
C ALA A 170 9.36 11.63 9.55
N THR A 171 10.55 11.86 9.01
CA THR A 171 11.66 10.96 9.23
C THR A 171 11.44 10.34 10.60
N PRO A 172 11.66 9.05 10.81
CA PRO A 172 11.92 8.59 12.17
C PRO A 172 13.23 9.25 12.61
N GLN A 173 13.21 10.55 12.86
CA GLN A 173 13.85 11.14 13.99
C GLN A 173 13.28 10.30 15.13
N ALA A 174 14.11 9.43 15.67
CA ALA A 174 13.87 8.96 17.01
C ALA A 174 13.44 10.18 17.81
N ASP A 175 12.21 10.16 18.33
CA ASP A 175 11.73 11.17 19.28
C ASP A 175 12.59 11.03 20.54
N ILE A 176 13.76 11.68 20.53
CA ILE A 176 14.62 11.87 21.70
C ILE A 176 14.21 13.18 22.42
N ASN A 177 13.05 13.76 22.09
CA ASN A 177 12.65 15.09 22.55
C ASN A 177 11.35 15.13 23.38
N HIS A 178 11.09 14.08 24.15
CA HIS A 178 10.25 14.18 25.34
C HIS A 178 11.12 14.21 26.60
N PRO A 179 11.68 15.37 27.00
CA PRO A 179 12.46 15.47 28.25
C PRO A 179 11.67 15.00 29.48
N ASN A 180 10.33 15.09 29.46
CA ASN A 180 9.49 14.56 30.53
C ASN A 180 9.44 13.04 30.57
N GLU A 181 9.41 12.35 29.43
CA GLU A 181 9.41 10.87 29.39
C GLU A 181 10.78 10.32 29.74
N LEU A 182 11.86 10.98 29.30
CA LEU A 182 13.22 10.60 29.69
C LEU A 182 13.44 10.77 31.21
N ASN A 183 12.91 11.86 31.79
CA ASN A 183 12.97 12.08 33.23
C ASN A 183 12.14 11.04 34.01
N SER A 184 10.93 10.70 33.54
CA SER A 184 10.11 9.68 34.20
C SER A 184 10.76 8.29 34.12
N LEU A 185 11.35 7.94 32.97
CA LEU A 185 12.09 6.69 32.80
C LEU A 185 13.36 6.64 33.67
N LEU A 186 14.06 7.77 33.82
CA LEU A 186 15.23 7.88 34.72
C LEU A 186 14.84 7.70 36.19
N GLU A 187 13.72 8.30 36.62
CA GLU A 187 13.18 8.10 37.97
C GLU A 187 12.79 6.64 38.20
N GLU A 188 12.11 6.01 37.25
CA GLU A 188 11.70 4.61 37.34
C GLU A 188 12.91 3.67 37.40
N ILE A 189 13.95 3.90 36.59
CA ILE A 189 15.21 3.14 36.65
C ILE A 189 15.90 3.30 38.01
N ASN A 190 15.92 4.53 38.57
CA ASN A 190 16.54 4.77 39.86
C ASN A 190 15.77 4.09 40.99
N GLN A 191 14.44 4.09 40.92
CA GLN A 191 13.58 3.40 41.88
C GLN A 191 13.77 1.88 41.81
N LEU A 192 13.76 1.29 40.61
CA LEU A 192 14.02 -0.14 40.42
C LEU A 192 15.42 -0.56 40.89
N LYS A 193 16.43 0.30 40.70
CA LYS A 193 17.78 0.06 41.23
C LYS A 193 17.84 0.10 42.75
N ALA A 194 17.10 1.01 43.38
CA ALA A 194 17.01 1.08 44.84
C ALA A 194 16.31 -0.17 45.41
N GLU A 195 15.21 -0.60 44.80
CA GLU A 195 14.50 -1.82 45.17
C GLU A 195 15.38 -3.06 44.99
N LEU A 196 16.09 -3.18 43.87
CA LEU A 196 17.06 -4.24 43.65
C LEU A 196 18.18 -4.25 44.70
N LYS A 197 18.64 -3.07 45.15
CA LYS A 197 19.66 -2.98 46.19
C LYS A 197 19.14 -3.50 47.54
N VAL A 198 17.90 -3.16 47.89
CA VAL A 198 17.24 -3.67 49.10
C VAL A 198 17.04 -5.19 49.02
N ILE A 199 16.57 -5.69 47.87
CA ILE A 199 16.38 -7.12 47.64
C ILE A 199 17.71 -7.88 47.71
N LYS A 200 18.78 -7.35 47.09
CA LYS A 200 20.12 -7.96 47.17
C LYS A 200 20.66 -8.00 48.59
N GLN A 201 20.50 -6.92 49.36
CA GLN A 201 20.86 -6.89 50.78
C GLN A 201 20.09 -7.91 51.61
N HIS A 202 18.79 -8.11 51.31
CA HIS A 202 17.97 -9.12 52.00
C HIS A 202 18.35 -10.56 51.61
N LEU A 203 18.85 -10.77 50.38
CA LEU A 203 19.31 -12.06 49.88
C LEU A 203 20.80 -12.35 50.17
N GLY A 204 21.52 -11.42 50.81
CA GLY A 204 22.94 -11.58 51.14
C GLY A 204 23.89 -11.58 49.92
N LEU A 205 23.48 -10.93 48.82
CA LEU A 205 24.24 -10.76 47.57
C LEU A 205 24.80 -9.34 47.41
#